data_AF-A0A9N7V3A2-F1
#
_entry.id   AF-A0A9N7V3A2-F1
#
_cell.length_a   1.000
_cell.length_b   1.000
_cell.length_c   1.000
_cell.angle_alpha   90.00
_cell.angle_beta   90.00
_cell.angle_gamma   90.00
#
_symmetry.space_group_name_H-M   'P 1'
#
loop_
_entity.id
_entity.type
_entity.pdbx_description
1 polymer ?
#
loop_
_entity_poly.entity_id
_entity_poly.type
_entity_poly.pdbx_seq_one_letter_code
_entity_poly.pdbx_strand_id
1 'polypeptide(L)'
;MNYCSRCTGSHTHTFPFLCSGNSLVGGGLSEQKAKETLKNEALSSALKDAITQAHSVHGASGVDKAMGTLLYSMASRLKDTNRLVFLSVSIAQRKICTELQLAAALDFLKSHRQDPINMKEFEEACGVGVVITPEQIEDAVESVIKKHKELLLKERYHFNMGLLMGEARAAMKWADGKVIKNEVDLQVLHLLGPKTEADLEKKSK
;
A
#
# COMPACT_ATOMS: atom_id res chain seq x y z
N MET A 1 28.42 -23.04 27.66
CA MET A 1 29.81 -22.74 27.28
C MET A 1 29.88 -22.65 25.77
N ASN A 2 29.98 -21.45 25.20
CA ASN A 2 31.24 -20.80 24.77
C ASN A 2 31.94 -21.64 23.68
N TYR A 3 32.12 -21.16 22.45
CA TYR A 3 33.05 -20.06 22.16
C TYR A 3 32.65 -19.20 20.95
N CYS A 4 32.64 -17.89 21.21
CA CYS A 4 32.90 -16.81 20.26
C CYS A 4 34.42 -16.77 20.00
N SER A 5 34.85 -16.72 18.74
CA SER A 5 36.24 -16.40 18.38
C SER A 5 36.29 -15.33 17.30
N ARG A 6 36.92 -14.22 17.69
CA ARG A 6 37.17 -12.98 16.94
C ARG A 6 37.90 -13.21 15.61
N CYS A 7 37.46 -12.50 14.57
CA CYS A 7 38.31 -12.12 13.45
C CYS A 7 39.20 -10.93 13.86
N THR A 8 40.51 -11.09 13.77
CA THR A 8 41.50 -10.02 13.89
C THR A 8 42.10 -9.72 12.51
N GLY A 9 41.89 -8.48 12.04
CA GLY A 9 42.81 -7.66 11.24
C GLY A 9 43.29 -8.14 9.86
N SER A 10 42.86 -7.45 8.80
CA SER A 10 43.74 -6.62 7.96
C SER A 10 42.95 -5.82 6.92
N HIS A 11 43.38 -4.58 6.70
CA HIS A 11 42.71 -3.55 5.91
C HIS A 11 42.51 -3.92 4.44
N THR A 12 41.26 -4.08 4.02
CA THR A 12 40.73 -3.55 2.76
C THR A 12 39.24 -3.23 2.99
N HIS A 13 38.78 -2.05 2.55
CA HIS A 13 37.37 -1.64 2.64
C HIS A 13 36.50 -2.58 1.80
N THR A 14 36.05 -3.68 2.40
CA THR A 14 34.97 -4.51 1.90
C THR A 14 33.85 -4.44 2.92
N PHE A 15 32.73 -3.84 2.51
CA PHE A 15 31.50 -3.87 3.28
C PHE A 15 31.21 -5.33 3.70
N PRO A 16 30.92 -5.60 4.98
CA PRO A 16 30.65 -6.96 5.41
C PRO A 16 29.40 -7.44 4.69
N PHE A 17 29.56 -8.48 3.87
CA PHE A 17 28.47 -9.27 3.30
C PHE A 17 27.63 -9.80 4.47
N LEU A 18 26.58 -9.07 4.82
CA LEU A 18 25.60 -9.42 5.83
C LEU A 18 24.89 -10.70 5.37
N CYS A 19 24.84 -11.72 6.24
CA CYS A 19 24.05 -12.93 6.04
C CYS A 19 22.71 -12.59 5.40
N SER A 20 22.43 -13.17 4.23
CA SER A 20 21.28 -12.83 3.38
C SER A 20 19.94 -12.67 4.12
N GLY A 21 19.72 -13.41 5.22
CA GLY A 21 18.53 -13.27 6.06
C GLY A 21 18.47 -12.01 6.91
N ASN A 22 19.59 -11.55 7.48
CA ASN A 22 19.60 -10.35 8.33
C ASN A 22 19.36 -9.07 7.52
N SER A 23 19.76 -9.05 6.25
CA SER A 23 19.53 -7.92 5.35
C SER A 23 18.04 -7.75 5.00
N LEU A 24 17.29 -8.84 4.86
CA LEU A 24 15.84 -8.78 4.56
C LEU A 24 15.01 -8.42 5.79
N VAL A 25 15.36 -8.95 6.96
CA VAL A 25 14.71 -8.57 8.23
C VAL A 25 15.02 -7.10 8.57
N GLY A 26 16.27 -6.67 8.37
CA GLY A 26 16.67 -5.27 8.51
C GLY A 26 15.96 -4.34 7.51
N GLY A 27 15.60 -4.84 6.33
CA GLY A 27 14.81 -4.13 5.33
C GLY A 27 13.29 -4.14 5.57
N GLY A 28 12.81 -4.51 6.78
CA GLY A 28 11.41 -4.38 7.17
C GLY A 28 10.53 -5.61 6.99
N LEU A 29 11.06 -6.78 6.61
CA LEU A 29 10.29 -8.02 6.55
C LEU A 29 10.20 -8.73 7.91
N SER A 30 9.14 -9.53 8.12
CA SER A 30 9.11 -10.47 9.25
C SER A 30 10.10 -11.61 9.03
N GLU A 31 10.62 -12.20 10.11
CA GLU A 31 11.56 -13.33 10.03
C GLU A 31 11.00 -14.52 9.24
N GLN A 32 9.71 -14.80 9.38
CA GLN A 32 9.05 -15.87 8.64
C GLN A 32 9.05 -15.57 7.13
N LYS A 33 8.65 -14.37 6.72
CA LYS A 33 8.65 -13.98 5.30
C LYS A 33 10.06 -13.93 4.73
N ALA A 34 11.04 -13.48 5.50
CA ALA A 34 12.43 -13.49 5.08
C ALA A 34 12.91 -14.93 4.78
N LYS A 35 12.62 -15.89 5.67
CA LYS A 35 12.96 -17.31 5.46
C LYS A 35 12.28 -17.92 4.23
N GLU A 36 11.01 -17.59 3.99
CA GLU A 36 10.28 -18.05 2.80
C GLU A 36 10.84 -17.43 1.53
N THR A 37 11.15 -16.13 1.55
CA THR A 37 11.71 -15.40 0.41
C THR A 37 13.06 -15.97 0.00
N LEU A 38 13.92 -16.32 0.97
CA LEU A 38 15.25 -16.91 0.74
C LEU A 38 15.23 -18.23 -0.05
N LYS A 39 14.09 -18.93 -0.10
CA LYS A 39 13.93 -20.14 -0.92
C LYS A 39 13.77 -19.82 -2.41
N ASN A 40 13.40 -18.60 -2.76
CA ASN A 40 13.29 -18.13 -4.13
C ASN A 40 14.47 -17.19 -4.43
N GLU A 41 15.48 -17.72 -5.12
CA GLU A 41 16.71 -16.98 -5.42
C GLU A 41 16.46 -15.73 -6.26
N ALA A 42 15.60 -15.82 -7.28
CA ALA A 42 15.27 -14.69 -8.15
C ALA A 42 14.59 -13.55 -7.37
N LEU A 43 13.57 -13.89 -6.56
CA LEU A 43 12.89 -12.92 -5.71
C LEU A 43 13.82 -12.35 -4.64
N SER A 44 14.65 -13.19 -4.03
CA SER A 44 15.62 -12.77 -3.04
C SER A 44 16.63 -11.79 -3.61
N SER A 45 17.13 -12.03 -4.82
CA SER A 45 18.06 -11.11 -5.49
C SER A 45 17.36 -9.78 -5.78
N ALA A 46 16.20 -9.81 -6.44
CA ALA A 46 15.45 -8.61 -6.78
C ALA A 46 15.10 -7.77 -5.54
N LEU A 47 14.71 -8.42 -4.45
CA LEU A 47 14.39 -7.72 -3.21
C LEU A 47 15.63 -7.10 -2.54
N LYS A 48 16.77 -7.79 -2.55
CA LYS A 48 18.04 -7.22 -2.05
C LYS A 48 18.46 -6.01 -2.86
N ASP A 49 18.33 -6.08 -4.18
CA ASP A 49 18.64 -4.96 -5.06
C ASP A 49 17.71 -3.78 -4.75
N ALA A 50 16.41 -4.03 -4.62
CA ALA A 50 15.41 -3.01 -4.28
C ALA A 50 15.70 -2.34 -2.92
N ILE A 51 16.03 -3.11 -1.89
CA ILE A 51 16.41 -2.59 -0.57
C ILE A 51 17.71 -1.77 -0.66
N THR A 52 18.67 -2.22 -1.45
CA THR A 52 19.93 -1.48 -1.66
C THR A 52 19.67 -0.14 -2.33
N GLN A 53 18.79 -0.08 -3.32
CA GLN A 53 18.35 1.18 -3.93
C GLN A 53 17.60 2.08 -2.94
N ALA A 54 16.79 1.52 -2.05
CA ALA A 54 16.12 2.32 -1.02
C ALA A 54 17.10 2.89 0.01
N HIS A 55 18.10 2.10 0.42
CA HIS A 55 19.17 2.56 1.33
C HIS A 55 20.06 3.63 0.71
N SER A 56 20.27 3.63 -0.61
CA SER A 56 21.07 4.69 -1.25
C SER A 56 20.38 6.05 -1.19
N VAL A 57 19.04 6.09 -1.08
CA VAL A 57 18.25 7.32 -1.00
C VAL A 57 18.12 7.83 0.45
N HIS A 58 17.85 6.95 1.42
CA HIS A 58 17.54 7.35 2.81
C HIS A 58 18.52 6.84 3.89
N GLY A 59 19.57 6.12 3.50
CA GLY A 59 20.45 5.41 4.43
C GLY A 59 19.79 4.16 5.04
N ALA A 60 20.58 3.38 5.79
CA ALA A 60 20.13 2.10 6.35
C ALA A 60 18.97 2.23 7.37
N SER A 61 18.87 3.35 8.08
CA SER A 61 17.80 3.62 9.06
C SER A 61 16.51 4.15 8.43
N GLY A 62 16.51 4.44 7.12
CA GLY A 62 15.39 5.07 6.42
C GLY A 62 14.32 4.10 5.93
N VAL A 63 14.61 2.80 5.91
CA VAL A 63 13.68 1.77 5.44
C VAL A 63 12.88 1.23 6.62
N ASP A 64 11.65 1.72 6.76
CA ASP A 64 10.71 1.21 7.75
C ASP A 64 10.00 -0.07 7.26
N LYS A 65 9.24 -0.69 8.16
CA LYS A 65 8.48 -1.92 7.89
C LYS A 65 7.46 -1.77 6.76
N ALA A 66 6.82 -0.62 6.62
CA ALA A 66 5.83 -0.37 5.57
C ALA A 66 6.52 -0.26 4.21
N MET A 67 7.62 0.48 4.12
CA MET A 67 8.46 0.58 2.93
C MET A 67 9.00 -0.80 2.53
N GLY A 68 9.55 -1.56 3.49
CA GLY A 68 10.02 -2.92 3.27
C GLY A 68 8.95 -3.86 2.71
N THR A 69 7.72 -3.73 3.22
CA THR A 69 6.57 -4.51 2.73
C THR A 69 6.21 -4.13 1.29
N LEU A 70 6.27 -2.84 0.92
CA LEU A 70 6.04 -2.38 -0.45
C LEU A 70 7.14 -2.83 -1.41
N LEU A 71 8.41 -2.75 -1.00
CA LEU A 71 9.54 -3.24 -1.79
C LEU A 71 9.42 -4.76 -2.05
N TYR A 72 9.01 -5.53 -1.04
CA TYR A 72 8.68 -6.94 -1.20
C TYR A 72 7.54 -7.16 -2.19
N SER A 73 6.41 -6.45 -2.02
CA SER A 73 5.25 -6.57 -2.90
C SER A 73 5.64 -6.26 -4.36
N MET A 74 6.41 -5.19 -4.56
CA MET A 74 6.95 -4.80 -5.86
C MET A 74 7.83 -5.91 -6.44
N ALA A 75 8.84 -6.37 -5.71
CA ALA A 75 9.78 -7.39 -6.19
C ALA A 75 9.08 -8.72 -6.54
N SER A 76 8.02 -9.08 -5.82
CA SER A 76 7.24 -10.30 -6.09
C SER A 76 6.36 -10.24 -7.33
N ARG A 77 6.03 -9.04 -7.82
CA ARG A 77 5.05 -8.81 -8.91
C ARG A 77 5.68 -8.21 -10.16
N LEU A 78 6.84 -7.58 -10.04
CA LEU A 78 7.52 -6.91 -11.13
C LEU A 78 8.12 -7.93 -12.10
N LYS A 79 7.67 -7.89 -13.36
CA LYS A 79 8.19 -8.76 -14.42
C LYS A 79 9.35 -8.14 -15.19
N ASP A 80 9.38 -6.81 -15.27
CA ASP A 80 10.42 -6.07 -15.99
C ASP A 80 11.51 -5.60 -15.01
N THR A 81 12.64 -6.31 -15.01
CA THR A 81 13.78 -6.02 -14.13
C THR A 81 14.40 -4.66 -14.41
N ASN A 82 14.25 -4.10 -15.63
CA ASN A 82 14.79 -2.77 -15.96
C ASN A 82 14.07 -1.66 -15.18
N ARG A 83 12.84 -1.92 -14.71
CA ARG A 83 12.03 -0.97 -13.94
C ARG A 83 12.24 -1.06 -12.43
N LEU A 84 13.03 -2.01 -11.96
CA LEU A 84 13.24 -2.28 -10.54
C LEU A 84 13.83 -1.07 -9.83
N VAL A 85 14.90 -0.49 -10.39
CA VAL A 85 15.57 0.68 -9.82
C VAL A 85 14.60 1.86 -9.75
N PHE A 86 13.88 2.12 -10.83
CA PHE A 86 12.92 3.22 -10.93
C PHE A 86 11.82 3.15 -9.85
N LEU A 87 11.16 1.99 -9.69
CA LEU A 87 10.12 1.83 -8.68
C LEU A 87 10.68 1.83 -7.26
N SER A 88 11.86 1.23 -7.06
CA SER A 88 12.50 1.18 -5.73
C SER A 88 12.83 2.59 -5.24
N VAL A 89 13.38 3.44 -6.12
CA VAL A 89 13.62 4.86 -5.83
C VAL A 89 12.32 5.62 -5.60
N SER A 90 11.27 5.34 -6.40
CA SER A 90 9.96 5.98 -6.22
C SER A 90 9.29 5.64 -4.87
N ILE A 91 9.42 4.40 -4.43
CA ILE A 91 8.96 3.94 -3.10
C ILE A 91 9.81 4.59 -2.00
N ALA A 92 11.13 4.59 -2.17
CA ALA A 92 12.05 5.21 -1.22
C ALA A 92 11.67 6.69 -1.01
N GLN A 93 11.55 7.46 -2.09
CA GLN A 93 11.15 8.87 -2.10
C GLN A 93 9.72 9.15 -1.61
N ARG A 94 8.97 8.14 -1.13
CA ARG A 94 7.58 8.26 -0.67
C ARG A 94 6.60 8.75 -1.74
N LYS A 95 6.95 8.61 -3.02
CA LYS A 95 5.99 8.85 -4.11
C LYS A 95 4.91 7.78 -4.13
N ILE A 96 5.33 6.54 -3.89
CA ILE A 96 4.45 5.38 -3.73
C ILE A 96 4.50 4.93 -2.27
N CYS A 97 3.40 5.14 -1.55
CA CYS A 97 3.29 4.83 -0.12
C CYS A 97 2.26 3.73 0.20
N THR A 98 1.45 3.31 -0.79
CA THR A 98 0.37 2.35 -0.57
C THR A 98 0.39 1.23 -1.61
N GLU A 99 -0.18 0.07 -1.25
CA GLU A 99 -0.31 -1.07 -2.16
C GLU A 99 -1.17 -0.73 -3.39
N LEU A 100 -2.13 0.19 -3.25
CA LEU A 100 -2.96 0.64 -4.35
C LEU A 100 -2.17 1.47 -5.36
N GLN A 101 -1.33 2.41 -4.89
CA GLN A 101 -0.43 3.18 -5.74
C GLN A 101 0.59 2.26 -6.42
N LEU A 102 1.13 1.27 -5.70
CA LEU A 102 2.03 0.28 -6.27
C LEU A 102 1.36 -0.56 -7.37
N ALA A 103 0.11 -1.00 -7.16
CA ALA A 103 -0.64 -1.72 -8.18
C ALA A 103 -0.84 -0.85 -9.44
N ALA A 104 -1.22 0.42 -9.27
CA ALA A 104 -1.35 1.36 -10.38
C ALA A 104 -0.02 1.59 -11.12
N ALA A 105 1.09 1.70 -10.39
CA ALA A 105 2.43 1.84 -10.96
C ALA A 105 2.83 0.61 -11.78
N LEU A 106 2.59 -0.59 -11.26
CA LEU A 106 2.86 -1.83 -11.98
C LEU A 106 2.00 -1.96 -13.25
N ASP A 107 0.75 -1.48 -13.22
CA ASP A 107 -0.12 -1.50 -14.39
C ASP A 107 0.28 -0.43 -15.43
N PHE A 108 0.69 0.76 -14.99
CA PHE A 108 1.23 1.81 -15.86
C PHE A 108 2.46 1.33 -16.64
N LEU A 109 3.38 0.63 -15.97
CA LEU A 109 4.60 0.11 -16.60
C LEU A 109 4.34 -1.02 -17.59
N LYS A 110 3.24 -1.78 -17.45
CA LYS A 110 2.87 -2.81 -18.42
C LYS A 110 2.43 -2.19 -19.75
N SER A 111 1.73 -1.06 -19.71
CA SER A 111 1.25 -0.34 -20.89
C SER A 111 2.30 0.61 -21.48
N HIS A 112 3.29 1.06 -20.69
CA HIS A 112 4.34 1.98 -21.13
C HIS A 112 5.72 1.30 -21.08
N ARG A 113 6.00 0.46 -22.08
CA ARG A 113 7.26 -0.30 -22.16
C ARG A 113 8.45 0.51 -22.68
N GLN A 114 8.19 1.64 -23.34
CA GLN A 114 9.22 2.48 -23.96
C GLN A 114 9.88 3.41 -22.96
N ASP A 115 11.17 3.68 -23.18
CA ASP A 115 11.93 4.69 -22.47
C ASP A 115 12.04 5.99 -23.29
N PRO A 116 12.11 7.17 -22.63
CA PRO A 116 12.03 7.37 -21.18
C PRO A 116 10.58 7.34 -20.65
N ILE A 117 10.40 6.97 -19.38
CA ILE A 117 9.09 7.10 -18.69
C ILE A 117 8.74 8.58 -18.56
N ASN A 118 7.55 8.96 -19.01
CA ASN A 118 6.99 10.27 -18.72
C ASN A 118 6.64 10.36 -17.23
N MET A 119 7.47 11.09 -16.47
CA MET A 119 7.31 11.23 -15.03
C MET A 119 5.97 11.85 -14.63
N LYS A 120 5.47 12.82 -15.40
CA LYS A 120 4.22 13.50 -15.08
C LYS A 120 3.03 12.55 -15.22
N GLU A 121 2.96 11.83 -16.33
CA GLU A 121 1.91 10.84 -16.57
C GLU A 121 1.98 9.70 -15.54
N PHE A 122 3.18 9.26 -15.17
CA PHE A 122 3.37 8.26 -14.14
C PHE A 122 2.86 8.74 -12.78
N GLU A 123 3.23 9.96 -12.37
CA GLU A 123 2.81 10.53 -11.09
C GLU A 123 1.29 10.71 -11.02
N GLU A 124 0.66 11.21 -12.09
CA GLU A 124 -0.79 11.34 -12.21
C GLU A 124 -1.50 9.99 -12.18
N ALA A 125 -1.03 9.00 -12.95
CA ALA A 125 -1.63 7.67 -13.01
C ALA A 125 -1.52 6.90 -11.68
N CYS A 126 -0.45 7.14 -10.93
CA CYS A 126 -0.18 6.49 -9.66
C CYS A 126 -0.70 7.27 -8.45
N GLY A 127 -1.28 8.45 -8.65
CA GLY A 127 -1.77 9.29 -7.54
C GLY A 127 -0.65 9.76 -6.62
N VAL A 128 0.53 10.04 -7.18
CA VAL A 128 1.66 10.59 -6.42
C VAL A 128 1.30 12.01 -5.98
N GLY A 129 1.51 12.32 -4.71
CA GLY A 129 1.18 13.63 -4.14
C GLY A 129 -0.32 13.88 -3.93
N VAL A 130 -1.19 12.93 -4.28
CA VAL A 130 -2.62 13.02 -3.97
C VAL A 130 -2.82 12.78 -2.48
N VAL A 131 -3.20 13.84 -1.76
CA VAL A 131 -3.59 13.79 -0.35
C VAL A 131 -5.09 13.98 -0.28
N ILE A 132 -5.78 12.99 0.28
CA ILE A 132 -7.23 13.08 0.53
C ILE A 132 -7.44 13.50 1.97
N THR A 133 -8.09 14.65 2.12
CA THR A 133 -8.39 15.27 3.41
C THR A 133 -9.68 14.68 4.01
N PRO A 134 -9.85 14.72 5.34
CA PRO A 134 -11.09 14.30 6.00
C PRO A 134 -12.32 15.01 5.42
N GLU A 135 -12.20 16.32 5.14
CA GLU A 135 -13.29 17.15 4.62
C GLU A 135 -13.72 16.68 3.23
N GLN A 136 -12.77 16.31 2.36
CA GLN A 136 -13.11 15.72 1.05
C GLN A 136 -13.84 14.38 1.18
N ILE A 137 -13.52 13.60 2.21
CA ILE A 137 -14.19 12.32 2.47
C ILE A 137 -15.62 12.57 2.95
N GLU A 138 -15.79 13.49 3.89
CA GLU A 138 -17.09 13.93 4.40
C GLU A 138 -18.01 14.41 3.27
N ASP A 139 -17.54 15.35 2.43
CA ASP A 139 -18.29 15.91 1.30
C ASP A 139 -18.69 14.84 0.28
N ALA A 140 -17.75 13.94 -0.06
CA ALA A 140 -18.01 12.88 -1.03
C ALA A 140 -19.02 11.86 -0.50
N VAL A 141 -18.93 11.51 0.78
CA VAL A 141 -19.88 10.62 1.45
C VAL A 141 -21.25 11.28 1.56
N GLU A 142 -21.32 12.56 1.94
CA GLU A 142 -22.57 13.31 2.03
C GLU A 142 -23.27 13.34 0.66
N SER A 143 -22.53 13.60 -0.41
CA SER A 143 -23.06 13.61 -1.78
C SER A 143 -23.68 12.26 -2.16
N VAL A 144 -23.01 11.15 -1.82
CA VAL A 144 -23.53 9.78 -2.07
C VAL A 144 -24.77 9.49 -1.23
N ILE A 145 -24.78 9.86 0.06
CA ILE A 145 -25.95 9.68 0.93
C ILE A 145 -27.13 10.52 0.45
N LYS A 146 -26.89 11.78 0.05
CA LYS A 146 -27.90 12.68 -0.47
C LYS A 146 -28.56 12.13 -1.73
N LYS A 147 -27.77 11.53 -2.63
CA LYS A 147 -28.26 10.86 -3.84
C LYS A 147 -29.21 9.70 -3.54
N HIS A 148 -28.97 8.95 -2.47
CA HIS A 148 -29.78 7.78 -2.08
C HIS A 148 -30.76 8.05 -0.93
N LYS A 149 -30.88 9.30 -0.47
CA LYS A 149 -31.54 9.68 0.79
C LYS A 149 -32.96 9.15 0.95
N GLU A 150 -33.78 9.25 -0.10
CA GLU A 150 -35.17 8.82 -0.06
C GLU A 150 -35.30 7.30 0.17
N LEU A 151 -34.49 6.51 -0.55
CA LEU A 151 -34.45 5.05 -0.38
C LEU A 151 -33.85 4.66 0.97
N LEU A 152 -32.83 5.39 1.42
CA LEU A 152 -32.18 5.18 2.72
C LEU A 152 -33.14 5.40 3.88
N LEU A 153 -33.97 6.45 3.83
CA LEU A 153 -34.99 6.72 4.85
C LEU A 153 -36.11 5.67 4.84
N LYS A 154 -36.49 5.18 3.65
CA LYS A 154 -37.54 4.16 3.49
C LYS A 154 -37.09 2.77 3.94
N GLU A 155 -35.90 2.34 3.55
CA GLU A 155 -35.39 1.01 3.83
C GLU A 155 -34.54 0.94 5.10
N ARG A 156 -34.18 2.09 5.68
CA ARG A 156 -33.30 2.20 6.85
C ARG A 156 -32.06 1.31 6.71
N TYR A 157 -31.81 0.44 7.68
CA TYR A 157 -30.64 -0.43 7.71
C TYR A 157 -30.77 -1.69 6.84
N HIS A 158 -31.93 -1.92 6.20
CA HIS A 158 -32.07 -2.94 5.15
C HIS A 158 -31.56 -2.47 3.78
N PHE A 159 -31.23 -1.18 3.66
CA PHE A 159 -30.59 -0.64 2.47
C PHE A 159 -29.22 -1.30 2.24
N ASN A 160 -28.83 -1.47 0.98
CA ASN A 160 -27.52 -1.99 0.63
C ASN A 160 -26.41 -0.96 0.90
N MET A 161 -25.91 -0.92 2.13
CA MET A 161 -24.80 -0.03 2.52
C MET A 161 -23.52 -0.26 1.69
N GLY A 162 -23.36 -1.45 1.11
CA GLY A 162 -22.27 -1.76 0.18
C GLY A 162 -22.28 -0.88 -1.07
N LEU A 163 -23.46 -0.40 -1.49
CA LEU A 163 -23.59 0.54 -2.61
C LEU A 163 -22.95 1.90 -2.27
N LEU A 164 -23.23 2.44 -1.08
CA LEU A 164 -22.67 3.71 -0.62
C LEU A 164 -21.14 3.63 -0.53
N MET A 165 -20.64 2.53 0.03
CA MET A 165 -19.20 2.22 0.08
C MET A 165 -18.57 2.19 -1.31
N GLY A 166 -19.22 1.52 -2.25
CA GLY A 166 -18.74 1.37 -3.62
C GLY A 166 -18.67 2.72 -4.34
N GLU A 167 -19.73 3.51 -4.26
CA GLU A 167 -19.79 4.84 -4.89
C GLU A 167 -18.77 5.81 -4.28
N ALA A 168 -18.66 5.87 -2.94
CA ALA A 168 -17.70 6.74 -2.26
C ALA A 168 -16.24 6.37 -2.61
N ARG A 169 -15.91 5.06 -2.66
CA ARG A 169 -14.58 4.59 -3.09
C ARG A 169 -14.29 4.88 -4.55
N ALA A 170 -15.30 4.81 -5.42
CA ALA A 170 -15.13 5.16 -6.83
C ALA A 170 -14.82 6.65 -7.02
N ALA A 171 -15.45 7.52 -6.23
CA ALA A 171 -15.17 8.96 -6.22
C ALA A 171 -13.79 9.29 -5.65
N MET A 172 -13.31 8.51 -4.69
CA MET A 172 -12.05 8.75 -3.97
C MET A 172 -11.10 7.56 -4.06
N LYS A 173 -10.60 7.29 -5.27
CA LYS A 173 -9.75 6.12 -5.56
C LYS A 173 -8.60 5.96 -4.56
N TRP A 174 -7.92 7.05 -4.19
CA TRP A 174 -6.70 7.02 -3.37
C TRP A 174 -6.95 7.06 -1.86
N ALA A 175 -8.21 7.07 -1.42
CA ALA A 175 -8.54 7.22 -0.01
C ALA A 175 -8.46 5.89 0.73
N ASP A 176 -8.21 5.98 2.04
CA ASP A 176 -8.27 4.80 2.90
C ASP A 176 -9.73 4.31 2.99
N GLY A 177 -9.95 3.09 2.50
CA GLY A 177 -11.27 2.47 2.48
C GLY A 177 -11.88 2.22 3.87
N LYS A 178 -11.08 2.23 4.95
CA LYS A 178 -11.54 2.20 6.34
C LYS A 178 -12.05 3.57 6.78
N VAL A 179 -11.37 4.64 6.39
CA VAL A 179 -11.80 6.01 6.70
C VAL A 179 -13.13 6.32 6.01
N ILE A 180 -13.25 5.99 4.71
CA ILE A 180 -14.52 6.08 3.98
C ILE A 180 -15.64 5.31 4.68
N LYS A 181 -15.35 4.08 5.13
CA LYS A 181 -16.33 3.25 5.81
C LYS A 181 -16.83 3.91 7.10
N ASN A 182 -15.90 4.36 7.94
CA ASN A 182 -16.23 4.99 9.20
C ASN A 182 -17.09 6.24 8.98
N GLU A 183 -16.78 7.03 7.95
CA GLU A 183 -17.53 8.25 7.64
C GLU A 183 -18.96 7.95 7.17
N VAL A 184 -19.15 6.96 6.30
CA VAL A 184 -20.50 6.52 5.90
C VAL A 184 -21.27 5.96 7.10
N ASP A 185 -20.65 5.12 7.93
CA ASP A 185 -21.29 4.56 9.12
C ASP A 185 -21.76 5.70 10.06
N LEU A 186 -20.95 6.76 10.21
CA LEU A 186 -21.26 7.96 11.00
C LEU A 186 -22.45 8.74 10.40
N GLN A 187 -22.38 9.12 9.12
CA GLN A 187 -23.44 9.91 8.49
C GLN A 187 -24.76 9.15 8.36
N VAL A 188 -24.71 7.84 8.09
CA VAL A 188 -25.91 6.98 8.10
C VAL A 188 -26.51 6.90 9.50
N LEU A 189 -25.70 6.77 10.54
CA LEU A 189 -26.18 6.81 11.93
C LEU A 189 -26.83 8.16 12.27
N HIS A 190 -26.25 9.28 11.83
CA HIS A 190 -26.86 10.60 12.01
C HIS A 190 -28.20 10.73 11.26
N LEU A 191 -28.31 10.16 10.06
CA LEU A 191 -29.54 10.23 9.27
C LEU A 191 -30.65 9.31 9.78
N LEU A 192 -30.32 8.07 10.15
CA LEU A 192 -31.30 7.05 10.52
C LEU A 192 -31.54 6.91 12.02
N GLY A 193 -30.61 7.40 12.85
CA GLY A 193 -30.56 7.08 14.27
C GLY A 193 -30.12 5.63 14.53
N PRO A 194 -30.10 5.19 15.81
CA PRO A 194 -29.66 3.85 16.16
C PRO A 194 -30.55 2.76 15.53
N LYS A 195 -29.98 1.56 15.36
CA LYS A 195 -30.73 0.38 14.91
C LYS A 195 -31.81 0.02 15.92
N THR A 196 -32.98 -0.29 15.41
CA THR A 196 -34.15 -0.76 16.17
C THR A 196 -34.39 -2.25 15.91
N GLU A 197 -35.30 -2.87 16.66
CA GLU A 197 -35.65 -4.29 16.46
C GLU A 197 -36.14 -4.57 15.03
N ALA A 198 -36.90 -3.65 14.44
CA ALA A 198 -37.35 -3.74 13.04
C ALA A 198 -36.18 -3.81 12.05
N ASP A 199 -35.06 -3.15 12.34
CA ASP A 199 -33.84 -3.16 11.51
C ASP A 199 -33.07 -4.49 11.60
N LEU A 200 -33.36 -5.32 12.61
CA LEU A 200 -32.73 -6.64 12.82
C LEU A 200 -33.54 -7.78 12.17
N GLU A 201 -34.80 -7.53 11.83
CA GLU A 201 -35.63 -8.48 11.11
C GLU A 201 -35.07 -8.70 9.70
N LYS A 202 -35.03 -9.96 9.26
CA LYS A 202 -34.61 -10.27 7.89
C LYS A 202 -35.67 -9.75 6.92
N LYS A 203 -35.23 -9.04 5.88
CA LYS A 203 -36.10 -8.61 4.76
C LYS A 203 -36.90 -9.84 4.28
N SER A 204 -38.22 -9.79 4.39
CA SER A 204 -39.10 -10.77 3.74
C SER A 204 -38.71 -10.83 2.27
N LYS A 205 -38.52 -12.04 1.74
CA LYS A 205 -38.26 -12.25 0.30
C LYS A 205 -39.38 -11.70 -0.55
#